data_AF-A0A936IH98-F1
#
_entry.id   AF-A0A936IH98-F1
#
_cell.length_a   1.000
_cell.length_b   1.000
_cell.length_c   1.000
_cell.angle_alpha   90.00
_cell.angle_beta   90.00
_cell.angle_gamma   90.00
#
_symmetry.space_group_name_H-M   'P 1'
#
loop_
_entity.id
_entity.type
_entity.pdbx_description
1 polymer ?
#
loop_
_entity_poly.entity_id
_entity_poly.type
_entity_poly.pdbx_seq_one_letter_code
_entity_poly.pdbx_strand_id
1 'polypeptide(L)'
;MSVRAPVGDINLADERCAAGRGVAAVRHKSGATSYTYAMMGALREAFDVFNGDGTLFGSIGKADFDKMQVLVPPPAVVEAFEHIAAPWDTQILTNEKQSRSLAATRDALLSQLLSGEVRLGDAREIARSV
;
A
#
# COMPACT_ATOMS: atom_id res chain seq x y z
N MET A 1 0.28 -4.91 -7.54
CA MET A 1 -1.03 -5.26 -8.09
C MET A 1 -1.17 -6.77 -8.18
N SER A 2 -2.33 -7.33 -7.82
CA SER A 2 -2.66 -8.73 -8.05
C SER A 2 -2.93 -9.00 -9.53
N VAL A 3 -2.29 -10.02 -10.11
CA VAL A 3 -2.52 -10.48 -11.49
C VAL A 3 -3.29 -11.80 -11.58
N ARG A 4 -3.76 -12.31 -10.44
CA ARG A 4 -4.58 -13.53 -10.32
C ARG A 4 -5.78 -13.22 -9.43
N ALA A 5 -6.88 -13.95 -9.62
CA ALA A 5 -8.12 -13.71 -8.89
C ALA A 5 -7.92 -13.53 -7.35
N PRO A 6 -8.43 -12.43 -6.75
CA PRO A 6 -9.02 -11.27 -7.43
C PRO A 6 -7.96 -10.43 -8.17
N VAL A 7 -8.16 -10.20 -9.47
CA VAL A 7 -7.29 -9.38 -10.31
C VAL A 7 -7.57 -7.91 -10.03
N GLY A 8 -6.52 -7.09 -9.94
CA GLY A 8 -6.65 -5.63 -9.85
C GLY A 8 -6.45 -5.03 -8.45
N ASP A 9 -6.34 -5.85 -7.41
CA ASP A 9 -6.01 -5.34 -6.06
C ASP A 9 -4.62 -4.67 -6.07
N ILE A 10 -4.55 -3.43 -5.58
CA ILE A 10 -3.33 -2.63 -5.55
C ILE A 10 -2.91 -2.32 -4.12
N ASN A 11 -1.60 -2.31 -3.91
CA ASN A 11 -0.98 -1.87 -2.68
C ASN A 11 0.25 -1.02 -3.02
N LEU A 12 0.62 -0.13 -2.10
CA LEU A 12 1.89 0.57 -2.13
C LEU A 12 2.83 -0.11 -1.12
N ALA A 13 3.99 -0.58 -1.59
CA ALA A 13 4.97 -1.23 -0.71
C ALA A 13 5.77 -0.16 0.05
N ASP A 14 5.76 -0.23 1.39
CA ASP A 14 6.56 0.62 2.29
C ASP A 14 8.03 0.17 2.37
N GLU A 15 8.32 -1.06 1.96
CA GLU A 15 9.67 -1.64 2.03
C GLU A 15 10.04 -2.36 0.74
N ARG A 16 11.32 -2.79 0.67
CA ARG A 16 11.79 -3.58 -0.46
C ARG A 16 11.24 -5.00 -0.35
N CYS A 17 10.36 -5.34 -1.29
CA CYS A 17 9.73 -6.66 -1.35
C CYS A 17 10.16 -7.44 -2.59
N ALA A 18 10.16 -8.77 -2.48
CA ALA A 18 10.21 -9.66 -3.64
C ALA A 18 8.80 -9.91 -4.17
N ALA A 19 8.59 -9.73 -5.48
CA ALA A 19 7.31 -9.99 -6.14
C ALA A 19 7.21 -11.46 -6.55
N GLY A 20 6.20 -12.18 -6.03
CA GLY A 20 5.86 -13.54 -6.47
C GLY A 20 5.11 -13.57 -7.80
N ARG A 21 4.83 -14.77 -8.32
CA ARG A 21 4.18 -14.99 -9.64
C ARG A 21 2.72 -14.50 -9.76
N GLY A 22 2.03 -14.26 -8.64
CA GLY A 22 0.68 -13.63 -8.62
C GLY A 22 0.72 -12.10 -8.54
N VAL A 23 1.94 -11.57 -8.42
CA VAL A 23 2.40 -10.18 -8.38
C VAL A 23 2.62 -9.45 -9.69
N ALA A 24 2.16 -8.21 -9.88
CA ALA A 24 2.84 -7.26 -10.77
C ALA A 24 3.31 -6.02 -9.99
N ALA A 25 4.55 -5.62 -10.22
CA ALA A 25 5.12 -4.36 -9.76
C ALA A 25 5.01 -3.33 -10.89
N VAL A 26 4.43 -2.18 -10.58
CA VAL A 26 4.24 -1.08 -11.53
C VAL A 26 4.98 0.14 -11.00
N ARG A 27 5.73 0.82 -11.87
CA ARG A 27 6.51 2.00 -11.51
C ARG A 27 6.53 2.97 -12.68
N HIS A 28 6.12 4.22 -12.44
CA HIS A 28 6.29 5.27 -13.44
C HIS A 28 7.78 5.52 -13.74
N LYS A 29 8.11 5.81 -14.99
CA LYS A 29 9.51 5.97 -15.44
C LYS A 29 10.26 7.09 -14.70
N SER A 30 9.56 8.16 -14.32
CA SER A 30 10.13 9.26 -13.53
C SER A 30 10.22 8.98 -12.03
N GLY A 31 9.61 7.89 -11.54
CA GLY A 31 9.50 7.62 -10.10
C GLY A 31 8.30 8.27 -9.39
N ALA A 32 7.39 8.92 -10.12
CA ALA A 32 6.15 9.51 -9.61
C ALA A 32 5.23 8.45 -8.97
N THR A 33 5.30 8.32 -7.64
CA THR A 33 4.76 7.15 -6.94
C THR A 33 3.28 7.33 -6.63
N SER A 34 2.90 8.50 -6.11
CA SER A 34 1.50 8.85 -5.79
C SER A 34 0.62 8.81 -7.04
N TYR A 35 1.11 9.39 -8.14
CA TYR A 35 0.47 9.36 -9.44
C TYR A 35 0.35 7.93 -9.97
N THR A 36 1.41 7.12 -9.86
CA THR A 36 1.33 5.70 -10.27
C THR A 36 0.21 4.98 -9.51
N TYR A 37 0.16 5.15 -8.20
CA TYR A 37 -0.86 4.51 -7.36
C TYR A 37 -2.28 4.97 -7.73
N ALA A 38 -2.50 6.28 -7.87
CA ALA A 38 -3.77 6.85 -8.27
C ALA A 38 -4.21 6.39 -9.68
N MET A 39 -3.29 6.40 -10.64
CA MET A 39 -3.54 5.95 -12.02
C MET A 39 -3.94 4.48 -12.06
N MET A 40 -3.23 3.63 -11.31
CA MET A 40 -3.58 2.21 -11.20
C MET A 40 -4.95 2.00 -10.54
N GLY A 41 -5.31 2.84 -9.56
CA GLY A 41 -6.64 2.84 -8.96
C GLY A 41 -7.74 3.24 -9.95
N ALA A 42 -7.46 4.22 -10.83
CA ALA A 42 -8.38 4.64 -11.87
C ALA A 42 -8.61 3.58 -12.96
N LEU A 43 -7.70 2.60 -13.11
CA LEU A 43 -7.82 1.48 -14.03
C LEU A 43 -8.59 0.27 -13.45
N ARG A 44 -9.13 0.38 -12.23
CA ARG A 44 -9.79 -0.75 -11.55
C ARG A 44 -10.91 -1.38 -12.38
N GLU A 45 -11.79 -0.58 -12.98
CA GLU A 45 -12.87 -1.09 -13.85
C GLU A 45 -12.32 -1.84 -15.07
N ALA A 46 -11.18 -1.41 -15.60
CA ALA A 46 -10.52 -2.10 -16.71
C ALA A 46 -9.91 -3.45 -16.27
N PHE A 47 -9.54 -3.59 -14.99
CA PHE A 47 -9.08 -4.87 -14.44
C PHE A 47 -10.23 -5.83 -14.14
N ASP A 48 -11.42 -5.33 -13.83
CA ASP A 48 -12.57 -6.17 -13.46
C ASP A 48 -13.04 -7.10 -14.58
N VAL A 49 -12.79 -6.73 -15.85
CA VAL A 49 -13.07 -7.60 -17.01
C VAL A 49 -12.36 -8.97 -16.88
N PHE A 50 -11.15 -8.99 -16.33
CA PHE A 50 -10.37 -10.22 -16.14
C PHE A 50 -10.87 -11.09 -14.98
N ASN A 51 -11.77 -10.56 -14.13
CA ASN A 51 -12.45 -11.35 -13.10
C ASN A 51 -13.73 -12.04 -13.64
N GLY A 52 -14.27 -11.59 -14.78
CA GLY A 52 -15.55 -12.06 -15.35
C GLY A 52 -15.44 -13.07 -16.50
N ASP A 53 -14.24 -13.36 -17.01
CA ASP A 53 -14.01 -14.07 -18.28
C ASP A 53 -14.29 -15.59 -18.30
N GLY A 54 -15.11 -16.10 -17.38
CA GLY A 54 -15.62 -17.49 -17.42
C GLY A 54 -14.61 -18.60 -17.08
N THR A 55 -13.32 -18.28 -16.86
CA THR A 55 -12.36 -19.20 -16.26
C THR A 55 -12.54 -19.22 -14.74
N LEU A 56 -12.50 -20.40 -14.11
CA LEU A 56 -12.57 -20.55 -12.64
C LEU A 56 -11.53 -19.70 -11.87
N PHE A 57 -10.46 -19.25 -12.54
CA PHE A 57 -9.44 -18.35 -12.00
C PHE A 57 -9.08 -17.25 -13.01
N GLY A 58 -9.68 -16.06 -12.85
CA GLY A 58 -9.30 -14.87 -13.62
C GLY A 58 -7.81 -14.53 -13.47
N SER A 59 -7.18 -14.09 -14.56
CA SER A 59 -5.78 -13.65 -14.55
C SER A 59 -5.50 -12.65 -15.67
N ILE A 60 -4.51 -11.79 -15.46
CA ILE A 60 -4.03 -10.85 -16.48
C ILE A 60 -2.57 -11.17 -16.82
N GLY A 61 -2.30 -11.38 -18.11
CA GLY A 61 -0.96 -11.63 -18.62
C GLY A 61 -0.20 -10.34 -18.93
N LYS A 62 1.11 -10.44 -19.15
CA LYS A 62 1.93 -9.30 -19.59
C LYS A 62 1.41 -8.70 -20.90
N ALA A 63 1.05 -9.54 -21.87
CA ALA A 63 0.57 -9.07 -23.17
C ALA A 63 -0.76 -8.31 -23.08
N ASP A 64 -1.61 -8.68 -22.13
CA ASP A 64 -2.88 -8.00 -21.88
C ASP A 64 -2.63 -6.65 -21.20
N PHE A 65 -1.76 -6.64 -20.18
CA PHE A 65 -1.34 -5.43 -19.49
C PHE A 65 -0.69 -4.41 -20.44
N ASP A 66 0.20 -4.86 -21.33
CA ASP A 66 0.88 -4.00 -22.32
C ASP A 66 -0.08 -3.39 -23.36
N LYS A 67 -1.26 -4.01 -23.57
CA LYS A 67 -2.30 -3.50 -24.50
C LYS A 67 -3.29 -2.55 -23.83
N MET A 68 -3.25 -2.41 -22.51
CA MET A 68 -4.20 -1.54 -21.80
C MET A 68 -3.99 -0.10 -22.22
N GLN A 69 -5.09 0.56 -22.57
CA GLN A 69 -5.07 1.98 -22.88
C GLN A 69 -5.02 2.79 -21.59
N VAL A 70 -4.04 3.67 -21.52
CA VAL A 70 -3.80 4.53 -20.36
C VAL A 70 -3.67 5.97 -20.84
N LEU A 71 -4.23 6.91 -20.07
CA LEU A 71 -3.99 8.33 -20.30
C LEU A 71 -2.54 8.66 -19.91
N VAL A 72 -1.79 9.27 -20.83
CA VAL A 72 -0.43 9.74 -20.57
C VAL A 72 -0.43 11.27 -20.51
N PRO A 73 -0.52 11.86 -19.29
CA PRO A 73 -0.53 13.30 -19.15
C PRO A 73 0.87 13.90 -19.39
N PRO A 74 0.97 15.21 -19.70
CA PRO A 74 2.25 15.90 -19.78
C PRO A 74 3.05 15.80 -18.47
N PRO A 75 4.40 15.77 -18.52
CA PRO A 75 5.23 15.64 -17.31
C PRO A 75 4.94 16.68 -16.22
N ALA A 76 4.65 17.93 -16.61
CA ALA A 76 4.32 18.99 -15.66
C ALA A 76 3.05 18.71 -14.84
N VAL A 77 2.07 17.98 -15.42
CA VAL A 77 0.85 17.58 -14.71
C VAL A 77 1.16 16.48 -13.70
N VAL A 78 2.01 15.51 -14.07
CA VAL A 78 2.45 14.46 -13.16
C VAL A 78 3.21 15.06 -11.98
N GLU A 79 4.11 16.01 -12.23
CA GLU A 79 4.89 16.69 -11.19
C GLU A 79 3.98 17.51 -10.25
N ALA A 80 3.02 18.26 -10.81
CA ALA A 80 2.04 18.99 -10.00
C ALA A 80 1.20 18.06 -9.13
N PHE A 81 0.80 16.90 -9.67
CA PHE A 81 0.07 15.89 -8.90
C PHE A 81 0.91 15.34 -7.76
N GLU A 82 2.16 14.95 -8.01
CA GLU A 82 3.09 14.46 -6.98
C GLU A 82 3.29 15.50 -5.86
N HIS A 83 3.48 16.77 -6.23
CA HIS A 83 3.66 17.85 -5.24
C HIS A 83 2.46 17.98 -4.30
N ILE A 84 1.25 17.68 -4.78
CA ILE A 84 0.03 17.72 -3.98
C ILE A 84 -0.16 16.43 -3.18
N ALA A 85 -0.03 15.26 -3.82
CA ALA A 85 -0.39 13.98 -3.25
C ALA A 85 0.68 13.37 -2.34
N ALA A 86 1.97 13.50 -2.68
CA ALA A 86 3.05 12.87 -1.93
C ALA A 86 3.13 13.27 -0.44
N PRO A 87 2.86 14.54 -0.04
CA PRO A 87 2.77 14.91 1.36
C PRO A 87 1.67 14.15 2.12
N TRP A 88 0.52 13.92 1.48
CA TRP A 88 -0.58 13.14 2.08
C TRP A 88 -0.21 11.68 2.22
N ASP A 89 0.37 11.07 1.18
CA ASP A 89 0.82 9.67 1.24
C ASP A 89 1.87 9.47 2.34
N THR A 90 2.79 10.44 2.48
CA THR A 90 3.80 10.44 3.56
C THR A 90 3.13 10.50 4.93
N GLN A 91 2.14 11.39 5.12
CA GLN A 91 1.41 11.48 6.39
C GLN A 91 0.63 10.21 6.71
N ILE A 92 -0.04 9.62 5.72
CA ILE A 92 -0.74 8.34 5.86
C ILE A 92 0.22 7.26 6.35
N LEU A 93 1.39 7.16 5.71
CA LEU A 93 2.41 6.18 6.06
C LEU A 93 2.97 6.40 7.48
N THR A 94 3.28 7.66 7.84
CA THR A 94 3.74 8.00 9.19
C THR A 94 2.70 7.63 10.25
N ASN A 95 1.44 7.98 10.01
CA ASN A 95 0.34 7.68 10.95
C ASN A 95 0.14 6.17 11.09
N GLU A 96 0.25 5.42 10.00
CA GLU A 96 0.15 3.96 10.02
C GLU A 96 1.28 3.33 10.86
N LYS A 97 2.53 3.79 10.67
CA LYS A 97 3.69 3.35 11.46
C LYS A 97 3.52 3.65 12.95
N GLN A 98 3.10 4.87 13.27
CA GLN A 98 2.83 5.28 14.65
C GLN A 98 1.72 4.44 15.28
N SER A 99 0.61 4.22 14.56
CA SER A 99 -0.50 3.41 15.03
C SER A 99 -0.08 1.97 15.35
N ARG A 100 0.71 1.34 14.47
CA ARG A 100 1.28 0.01 14.73
C ARG A 100 2.19 0.00 15.96
N SER A 101 3.06 1.00 16.10
CA SER A 101 3.96 1.12 17.25
C SER A 101 3.19 1.27 18.55
N LEU A 102 2.16 2.13 18.58
CA LEU A 102 1.32 2.34 19.77
C LEU A 102 0.55 1.07 20.14
N ALA A 103 0.02 0.34 19.15
CA ALA A 103 -0.65 -0.93 19.39
C ALA A 103 0.29 -1.98 20.00
N ALA A 104 1.51 -2.12 19.45
CA ALA A 104 2.52 -3.03 19.97
C ALA A 104 2.94 -2.66 21.41
N THR A 105 3.18 -1.38 21.69
CA THR A 105 3.50 -0.90 23.04
C THR A 105 2.37 -1.18 24.01
N ARG A 106 1.11 -0.94 23.61
CA ARG A 106 -0.08 -1.27 24.42
C ARG A 106 -0.11 -2.75 24.77
N ASP A 107 0.04 -3.63 23.77
CA ASP A 107 -0.08 -5.08 23.97
C ASP A 107 1.05 -5.61 24.87
N ALA A 108 2.27 -5.10 24.71
CA ALA A 108 3.40 -5.42 25.57
C ALA A 108 3.17 -4.97 27.02
N LEU A 109 2.76 -3.72 27.23
CA LEU A 109 2.49 -3.19 28.57
C LEU A 109 1.32 -3.92 29.25
N LEU A 110 0.26 -4.22 28.51
CA LEU A 110 -0.89 -4.94 29.04
C LEU A 110 -0.49 -6.35 29.51
N SER A 111 0.34 -7.05 28.72
CA SER A 111 0.86 -8.36 29.10
C SER A 111 1.66 -8.31 30.40
N GLN A 112 2.54 -7.32 30.55
CA GLN A 112 3.38 -7.14 31.76
C GLN A 112 2.59 -6.68 33.00
N LEU A 113 1.56 -5.87 32.81
CA LEU A 113 0.67 -5.44 33.89
C LEU A 113 -0.17 -6.62 34.42
N LEU A 114 -0.64 -7.50 33.53
CA LEU A 114 -1.43 -8.68 33.90
C LEU A 114 -0.60 -9.77 34.57
N SER A 115 0.66 -9.95 34.17
CA SER A 115 1.60 -10.87 34.83
C SER A 115 2.10 -10.33 36.18
N GLY A 116 1.94 -9.03 36.44
CA GLY A 116 2.41 -8.36 37.65
C GLY A 116 3.91 -8.02 37.62
N GLU A 117 4.57 -8.19 36.47
CA GLU A 117 5.99 -7.85 36.27
C GLU A 117 6.23 -6.34 36.35
N VAL A 118 5.24 -5.55 35.96
CA VAL A 118 5.28 -4.08 35.98
C VAL A 118 4.08 -3.55 36.75
N ARG A 119 4.29 -2.52 37.59
CA ARG A 119 3.18 -1.82 38.25
C ARG A 119 2.77 -0.59 37.46
N LEU A 120 1.55 -0.11 37.71
CA LEU A 120 0.97 1.04 36.98
C LEU A 120 1.82 2.33 37.04
N GLY A 121 2.60 2.53 38.10
CA GLY A 121 3.52 3.66 38.21
C GLY A 121 4.66 3.58 37.20
N ASP A 122 5.33 2.43 37.14
CA ASP A 122 6.47 2.17 36.26
C ASP A 122 6.04 2.19 34.78
N ALA A 123 4.87 1.63 34.47
CA ALA A 123 4.32 1.64 33.11
C ALA A 123 4.07 3.06 32.57
N ARG A 124 3.71 4.03 33.44
CA ARG A 124 3.51 5.44 33.04
C ARG A 124 4.81 6.13 32.67
N GLU A 125 5.92 5.79 33.31
CA GLU A 125 7.24 6.35 32.96
C GLU A 125 7.74 5.78 31.63
N ILE A 126 7.58 4.47 31.42
CA ILE A 126 7.95 3.80 30.16
C ILE A 126 7.14 4.38 28.98
N ALA A 127 5.84 4.60 29.16
CA ALA A 127 5.00 5.18 28.10
C ALA A 127 5.34 6.65 27.74
N ARG A 128 6.10 7.36 28.59
CA ARG A 128 6.53 8.75 28.34
C ARG A 128 7.91 8.86 27.70
N SER A 129 8.69 7.78 27.71
CA SER A 129 10.04 7.74 27.15
C SER A 129 10.09 7.21 25.70
N VAL A 130 8.95 6.73 25.20
CA VAL A 130 8.72 6.30 23.80
C VAL A 130 7.95 7.40 23.07
#